data_AF-A0A8I1AGY0-F1
#
_entry.id   AF-A0A8I1AGY0-F1
#
_cell.length_a   1.000
_cell.length_b   1.000
_cell.length_c   1.000
_cell.angle_alpha   90.00
_cell.angle_beta   90.00
_cell.angle_gamma   90.00
#
_symmetry.space_group_name_H-M   'P 1'
#
loop_
_entity.id
_entity.type
_entity.pdbx_description
1 polymer ?
#
loop_
_entity_poly.entity_id
_entity_poly.type
_entity_poly.pdbx_seq_one_letter_code
_entity_poly.pdbx_strand_id
1 'polypeptide(L)'
;MAESHMTTKEAAEQLQVHARTIRKWIDTFEEYIQPDINERGHYLLSKESFQRLSHIKSRLQEPHRSMKQVKEELIQEGKMSPYPASPSQEFMEETERSLQDMMEMMDGMTDLLEEMMNRINHIEKHMMSLFNSLDEMQHKLLSVQYESASANEVHQMFDEIRKKQDQLRMELRNVTFTQRLTAATGEQGLLPRRQKKARFFGLL
;
A
#
# COMPACT_ATOMS: atom_id res chain seq x y z
N MET A 1 3.91 -50.71 -40.57
CA MET A 1 2.92 -51.70 -40.09
C MET A 1 2.20 -51.04 -38.93
N ALA A 2 0.86 -51.03 -38.90
CA ALA A 2 0.14 -50.38 -37.81
C ALA A 2 0.45 -51.13 -36.51
N GLU A 3 1.16 -50.49 -35.59
CA GLU A 3 1.39 -51.04 -34.26
C GLU A 3 0.06 -51.08 -33.53
N SER A 4 -0.44 -52.30 -33.32
CA SER A 4 -1.68 -52.52 -32.57
C SER A 4 -1.37 -52.29 -31.09
N HIS A 5 -1.41 -51.04 -30.65
CA HIS A 5 -1.30 -50.70 -29.24
C HIS A 5 -2.57 -51.12 -28.52
N MET A 6 -2.41 -51.79 -27.38
CA MET A 6 -3.50 -52.27 -26.55
C MET A 6 -3.63 -51.40 -25.31
N THR A 7 -4.85 -51.04 -24.95
CA THR A 7 -5.12 -50.23 -23.75
C THR A 7 -5.04 -51.09 -22.47
N THR A 8 -4.83 -50.44 -21.32
CA THR A 8 -4.89 -51.13 -20.01
C THR A 8 -6.19 -51.90 -19.76
N LYS A 9 -7.31 -51.46 -20.36
CA LYS A 9 -8.60 -52.13 -20.26
C LYS A 9 -8.62 -53.44 -21.04
N GLU A 10 -8.16 -53.41 -22.29
CA GLU A 10 -8.06 -54.60 -23.13
C GLU A 10 -7.03 -55.60 -22.57
N ALA A 11 -5.92 -55.11 -22.01
CA ALA A 11 -4.93 -55.95 -21.33
C ALA A 11 -5.50 -56.65 -20.08
N ALA A 12 -6.34 -55.95 -19.33
CA ALA A 12 -7.02 -56.50 -18.16
C ALA A 12 -8.00 -57.62 -18.53
N GLU A 13 -8.74 -57.44 -19.63
CA GLU A 13 -9.65 -58.45 -20.19
C GLU A 13 -8.88 -59.70 -20.66
N GLN A 14 -7.78 -59.53 -21.40
CA GLN A 14 -6.97 -60.67 -21.88
C GLN A 14 -6.25 -61.42 -20.76
N LEU A 15 -5.73 -60.70 -19.76
CA LEU A 15 -5.05 -61.31 -18.62
C LEU A 15 -6.00 -61.74 -17.50
N GLN A 16 -7.32 -61.55 -17.65
CA GLN A 16 -8.34 -61.88 -16.63
C GLN A 16 -7.99 -61.33 -15.23
N VAL A 17 -7.54 -60.07 -15.18
CA VAL A 17 -7.22 -59.36 -13.94
C VAL A 17 -7.84 -57.98 -13.97
N HIS A 18 -8.03 -57.36 -12.80
CA HIS A 18 -8.62 -56.02 -12.76
C HIS A 18 -7.67 -54.99 -13.38
N ALA A 19 -8.19 -54.03 -14.15
CA ALA A 19 -7.42 -52.90 -14.69
C ALA A 19 -6.59 -52.12 -13.64
N ARG A 20 -7.03 -52.04 -12.37
CA ARG A 20 -6.23 -51.43 -11.29
C ARG A 20 -4.98 -52.25 -10.95
N THR A 21 -5.07 -53.58 -11.04
CA THR A 21 -3.94 -54.48 -10.87
C THR A 21 -2.93 -54.32 -12.00
N ILE A 22 -3.42 -54.19 -13.25
CA ILE A 22 -2.57 -53.89 -14.40
C ILE A 22 -1.82 -52.58 -14.21
N ARG A 23 -2.51 -51.48 -13.84
CA ARG A 23 -1.84 -50.21 -13.53
C ARG A 23 -0.79 -50.38 -12.45
N LYS A 24 -1.14 -51.02 -11.32
CA LYS A 24 -0.19 -51.26 -10.23
C LYS A 24 1.06 -52.03 -10.70
N TRP A 25 0.90 -53.00 -11.60
CA TRP A 25 2.04 -53.72 -12.17
C TRP A 25 2.86 -52.82 -13.09
N ILE A 26 2.20 -52.04 -13.95
CA ILE A 26 2.86 -51.05 -14.80
C ILE A 26 3.67 -50.07 -13.94
N ASP A 27 3.07 -49.47 -12.91
CA ASP A 27 3.74 -48.50 -12.03
C ASP A 27 4.93 -49.15 -11.28
N THR A 28 4.85 -50.44 -10.94
CA THR A 28 5.90 -51.12 -10.18
C THR A 28 7.06 -51.60 -11.06
N PHE A 29 6.75 -52.00 -12.29
CA PHE A 29 7.65 -52.65 -13.24
C PHE A 29 7.78 -51.83 -14.52
N GLU A 30 7.64 -50.50 -14.44
CA GLU A 30 7.59 -49.59 -15.59
C GLU A 30 8.83 -49.74 -16.47
N GLU A 31 10.01 -49.79 -15.83
CA GLU A 31 11.29 -49.95 -16.50
C GLU A 31 11.37 -51.24 -17.33
N TYR A 32 10.73 -52.32 -16.86
CA TYR A 32 10.70 -53.58 -17.58
C TYR A 32 9.59 -53.62 -18.63
N ILE A 33 8.38 -53.18 -18.28
CA ILE A 33 7.21 -53.25 -19.17
C ILE A 33 7.35 -52.25 -20.33
N GLN A 34 7.95 -51.08 -20.10
CA GLN A 34 8.07 -49.98 -21.05
C GLN A 34 6.72 -49.66 -21.71
N PRO A 35 5.74 -49.13 -20.95
CA PRO A 35 4.47 -48.69 -21.51
C PRO A 35 4.64 -47.36 -22.26
N ASP A 36 3.89 -47.18 -23.35
CA ASP A 36 3.73 -45.87 -23.96
C ASP A 36 2.60 -45.11 -23.25
N ILE A 37 2.64 -43.78 -23.26
CA ILE A 37 1.58 -42.93 -22.69
C ILE A 37 0.97 -42.11 -23.81
N ASN A 38 -0.36 -42.12 -23.93
CA ASN A 38 -1.05 -41.26 -24.90
C ASN A 38 -1.20 -39.81 -24.39
N GLU A 39 -1.63 -38.89 -25.24
CA GLU A 39 -1.87 -37.48 -24.90
C GLU A 39 -2.87 -37.25 -23.74
N ARG A 40 -3.64 -38.29 -23.37
CA ARG A 40 -4.64 -38.25 -22.28
C ARG A 40 -4.13 -38.89 -20.98
N GLY A 41 -2.88 -39.34 -20.94
CA GLY A 41 -2.29 -40.00 -19.77
C GLY A 41 -2.72 -41.46 -19.56
N HIS A 42 -3.23 -42.13 -20.59
CA HIS A 42 -3.54 -43.57 -20.54
C HIS A 42 -2.38 -44.40 -21.08
N TYR A 43 -2.00 -45.46 -20.37
CA TYR A 43 -1.00 -46.40 -20.84
C TYR A 43 -1.49 -47.18 -22.07
N LEU A 44 -0.62 -47.19 -23.08
CA LEU A 44 -0.68 -47.97 -24.30
C LEU A 44 0.41 -49.03 -24.24
N LEU A 45 0.03 -50.28 -24.45
CA LEU A 45 0.95 -51.41 -24.40
C LEU A 45 1.20 -51.89 -25.82
N SER A 46 2.47 -51.85 -26.24
CA SER A 46 2.91 -52.57 -27.43
C SER A 46 2.74 -54.09 -27.24
N LYS A 47 2.87 -54.85 -28.32
CA LYS A 47 2.85 -56.33 -28.26
C LYS A 47 3.95 -56.87 -27.33
N GLU A 48 5.12 -56.23 -27.30
CA GLU A 48 6.21 -56.60 -26.40
C GLU A 48 5.90 -56.24 -24.95
N SER A 49 5.42 -55.02 -24.69
CA SER A 49 5.05 -54.56 -23.34
C SER A 49 3.99 -55.47 -22.73
N PHE A 50 3.03 -55.93 -23.54
CA PHE A 50 2.03 -56.91 -23.12
C PHE A 50 2.64 -58.29 -22.78
N GLN A 51 3.60 -58.79 -23.56
CA GLN A 51 4.27 -60.05 -23.25
C GLN A 51 5.03 -59.97 -21.91
N ARG A 52 5.69 -58.84 -21.65
CA ARG A 52 6.38 -58.59 -20.37
C ARG A 52 5.40 -58.51 -19.19
N LEU A 53 4.22 -57.93 -19.41
CA LEU A 53 3.13 -57.91 -18.44
C LEU A 53 2.58 -59.33 -18.16
N SER A 54 2.40 -60.15 -19.20
CA SER A 54 2.02 -61.56 -19.05
C SER A 54 3.09 -62.35 -18.29
N HIS A 55 4.36 -62.07 -18.54
CA HIS A 55 5.48 -62.68 -17.84
C HIS A 55 5.48 -62.33 -16.35
N ILE A 56 5.21 -61.06 -15.99
CA ILE A 56 5.02 -60.64 -14.58
C ILE A 56 3.85 -61.39 -13.94
N LYS A 57 2.72 -61.52 -14.64
CA LYS A 57 1.57 -62.29 -14.15
C LYS A 57 1.96 -63.73 -13.82
N SER A 58 2.67 -64.42 -14.72
CA SER A 58 3.08 -65.80 -14.49
C SER A 58 3.98 -65.94 -13.25
N ARG A 59 4.93 -65.02 -13.05
CA ARG A 59 5.79 -65.03 -11.85
C ARG A 59 5.03 -64.74 -10.56
N LEU A 60 4.01 -63.89 -10.61
CA LEU A 60 3.18 -63.57 -9.45
C LEU A 60 2.12 -64.64 -9.13
N GLN A 61 1.87 -65.60 -10.02
CA GLN A 61 0.98 -66.73 -9.78
C GLN A 61 1.66 -67.88 -9.01
N GLU A 62 2.98 -67.86 -8.88
CA GLU A 62 3.71 -68.82 -8.04
C GLU A 62 3.40 -68.59 -6.55
N PRO A 63 3.20 -69.67 -5.77
CA PRO A 63 2.87 -69.56 -4.35
C PRO A 63 4.00 -68.86 -3.58
N HIS A 64 3.64 -67.94 -2.68
CA HIS A 64 4.55 -67.15 -1.84
C HIS A 64 5.44 -66.13 -2.56
N ARG A 65 5.19 -65.81 -3.84
CA ARG A 65 5.88 -64.71 -4.53
C ARG A 65 5.25 -63.35 -4.22
N SER A 66 6.07 -62.41 -3.78
CA SER A 66 5.69 -61.00 -3.62
C SER A 66 6.17 -60.15 -4.78
N MET A 67 5.51 -59.00 -5.03
CA MET A 67 5.95 -58.03 -6.05
C MET A 67 7.40 -57.56 -5.83
N LYS A 68 7.85 -57.49 -4.56
CA LYS A 68 9.23 -57.13 -4.20
C LYS A 68 10.23 -58.20 -4.65
N GLN A 69 9.92 -59.47 -4.42
CA GLN A 69 10.78 -60.58 -4.86
C GLN A 69 10.86 -60.66 -6.39
N VAL A 70 9.74 -60.50 -7.10
CA VAL A 70 9.75 -60.47 -8.58
C VAL A 70 10.56 -59.27 -9.10
N LYS A 71 10.50 -58.12 -8.43
CA LYS A 71 11.33 -56.96 -8.76
C LYS A 71 12.82 -57.25 -8.58
N GLU A 72 13.18 -57.86 -7.46
CA GLU A 72 14.57 -58.22 -7.16
C GLU A 72 15.15 -59.26 -8.13
N GLU A 73 14.35 -60.24 -8.55
CA GLU A 73 14.76 -61.19 -9.60
C GLU A 73 14.97 -60.52 -10.96
N LEU A 74 14.08 -59.60 -11.35
CA LEU A 74 14.23 -58.86 -12.60
C LEU A 74 15.47 -57.95 -12.57
N ILE A 75 15.85 -57.43 -11.41
CA ILE A 75 17.11 -56.71 -11.20
C ILE A 75 18.31 -57.67 -11.30
N GLN A 76 18.24 -58.84 -10.67
CA GLN A 76 19.30 -59.87 -10.74
C GLN A 76 19.48 -60.42 -12.17
N GLU A 77 18.41 -60.51 -12.95
CA GLU A 77 18.42 -60.90 -14.36
C GLU A 77 18.91 -59.78 -15.30
N GLY A 78 19.22 -58.59 -14.77
CA GLY A 78 19.65 -57.43 -15.55
C GLY A 78 18.54 -56.82 -16.43
N LYS A 79 17.28 -57.12 -16.14
CA LYS A 79 16.09 -56.64 -16.87
C LYS A 79 15.51 -55.35 -16.27
N MET A 80 15.97 -54.96 -15.08
CA MET A 80 15.69 -53.68 -14.43
C MET A 80 16.94 -53.18 -13.71
N SER A 81 17.10 -51.86 -13.59
CA SER A 81 18.19 -51.22 -12.87
C SER A 81 17.95 -51.28 -11.36
N PRO A 82 18.99 -51.55 -10.55
CA PRO A 82 18.90 -51.45 -9.09
C PRO A 82 18.76 -50.01 -8.59
N TYR A 83 19.03 -49.02 -9.45
CA TYR A 83 18.85 -47.60 -9.14
C TYR A 83 17.55 -47.12 -9.77
N PRO A 84 16.73 -46.31 -9.06
CA PRO A 84 15.63 -45.60 -9.71
C PRO A 84 16.21 -44.87 -10.92
N ALA A 85 15.58 -45.03 -12.09
CA ALA A 85 16.02 -44.40 -13.32
C ALA A 85 16.38 -42.95 -13.01
N SER A 86 17.61 -42.57 -13.34
CA SER A 86 18.02 -41.17 -13.32
C SER A 86 16.93 -40.37 -14.02
N PRO A 87 16.40 -39.29 -13.44
CA PRO A 87 15.47 -38.43 -14.16
C PRO A 87 16.09 -38.12 -15.51
N SER A 88 15.31 -38.29 -16.58
CA SER A 88 15.74 -37.98 -17.94
C SER A 88 16.35 -36.58 -17.96
N GLN A 89 17.40 -36.35 -18.76
CA GLN A 89 18.08 -35.05 -18.83
C GLN A 89 17.08 -33.89 -19.04
N GLU A 90 16.03 -34.10 -19.82
CA GLU A 90 14.93 -33.14 -19.99
C GLU A 90 14.18 -32.80 -18.70
N PHE A 91 13.95 -33.79 -17.82
CA PHE A 91 13.27 -33.58 -16.53
C PHE A 91 14.18 -32.88 -15.51
N MET A 92 15.49 -33.15 -15.55
CA MET A 92 16.48 -32.42 -14.76
C MET A 92 16.61 -30.96 -15.23
N GLU A 93 16.69 -30.72 -16.53
CA GLU A 93 16.74 -29.36 -17.10
C GLU A 93 15.45 -28.57 -16.83
N GLU A 94 14.28 -29.21 -16.90
CA GLU A 94 13.00 -28.57 -16.57
C GLU A 94 12.89 -28.23 -15.07
N THR A 95 13.36 -29.14 -14.20
CA THR A 95 13.40 -28.89 -12.76
C THR A 95 14.40 -27.79 -12.40
N GLU A 96 15.56 -27.77 -13.05
CA GLU A 96 16.61 -26.77 -12.84
C GLU A 96 16.17 -25.38 -13.33
N ARG A 97 15.49 -25.30 -14.49
CA ARG A 97 14.84 -24.06 -14.97
C ARG A 97 13.75 -23.59 -14.02
N SER A 98 12.89 -24.49 -13.53
CA SER A 98 11.83 -24.14 -12.57
C SER A 98 12.39 -23.63 -11.23
N LEU A 99 13.50 -24.21 -10.75
CA LEU A 99 14.22 -23.72 -9.57
C LEU A 99 14.87 -22.35 -9.82
N GLN A 100 15.39 -22.13 -11.02
CA GLN A 100 16.00 -20.86 -11.40
C GLN A 100 14.96 -19.75 -11.52
N ASP A 101 13.80 -20.02 -12.13
CA ASP A 101 12.66 -19.11 -12.19
C ASP A 101 12.13 -18.77 -10.78
N MET A 102 12.10 -19.75 -9.87
CA MET A 102 11.75 -19.51 -8.46
C MET A 102 12.76 -18.61 -7.75
N MET A 103 14.06 -18.80 -7.99
CA MET A 103 15.11 -17.93 -7.43
C MET A 103 14.99 -16.50 -7.96
N GLU A 104 14.77 -16.33 -9.25
CA GLU A 104 14.61 -15.01 -9.88
C GLU A 104 13.35 -14.30 -9.37
N MET A 105 12.26 -15.04 -9.16
CA MET A 105 11.05 -14.52 -8.52
C MET A 105 11.29 -14.12 -7.05
N MET A 106 12.09 -14.89 -6.31
CA MET A 106 12.44 -14.57 -4.92
C MET A 106 13.31 -13.31 -4.83
N ASP A 107 14.24 -13.13 -5.77
CA ASP A 107 15.11 -11.95 -5.85
C ASP A 107 14.27 -10.70 -6.14
N GLY A 108 13.38 -10.78 -7.15
CA GLY A 108 12.44 -9.69 -7.45
C GLY A 108 11.47 -9.38 -6.31
N MET A 109 11.07 -10.37 -5.51
CA MET A 109 10.25 -10.15 -4.32
C MET A 109 11.03 -9.43 -3.21
N THR A 110 12.34 -9.69 -3.10
CA THR A 110 13.21 -9.02 -2.13
C THR A 110 13.37 -7.54 -2.47
N ASP A 111 13.59 -7.22 -3.75
CA ASP A 111 13.65 -5.84 -4.24
C ASP A 111 12.33 -5.09 -3.99
N LEU A 112 11.19 -5.74 -4.24
CA LEU A 112 9.87 -5.16 -3.99
C LEU A 112 9.63 -4.86 -2.50
N LEU A 113 10.07 -5.78 -1.61
CA LEU A 113 9.98 -5.59 -0.17
C LEU A 113 10.86 -4.42 0.30
N GLU A 114 12.07 -4.30 -0.25
CA GLU A 114 12.98 -3.19 0.06
C GLU A 114 12.39 -1.84 -0.41
N GLU A 115 11.80 -1.79 -1.61
CA GLU A 115 11.10 -0.59 -2.10
C GLU A 115 9.91 -0.24 -1.18
N MET A 116 9.11 -1.22 -0.78
CA MET A 116 7.99 -0.99 0.14
C MET A 116 8.46 -0.42 1.48
N MET A 117 9.55 -0.97 2.03
CA MET A 117 10.10 -0.53 3.31
C MET A 117 10.63 0.91 3.20
N ASN A 118 11.29 1.25 2.09
CA ASN A 118 11.73 2.62 1.80
C ASN A 118 10.55 3.59 1.68
N ARG A 119 9.46 3.19 1.02
CA ARG A 119 8.24 4.00 0.93
C ARG A 119 7.57 4.21 2.28
N ILE A 120 7.49 3.18 3.13
CA ILE A 120 6.95 3.29 4.49
C ILE A 120 7.79 4.26 5.31
N ASN A 121 9.12 4.15 5.28
CA ASN A 121 10.02 5.08 5.97
C ASN A 121 9.83 6.53 5.49
N HIS A 122 9.56 6.73 4.20
CA HIS A 122 9.27 8.07 3.67
C HIS A 122 7.94 8.61 4.19
N ILE A 123 6.89 7.79 4.20
CA ILE A 123 5.57 8.14 4.74
C ILE A 123 5.67 8.48 6.23
N GLU A 124 6.43 7.70 7.00
CA GLU A 124 6.66 7.96 8.43
C GLU A 124 7.31 9.32 8.65
N LYS A 125 8.39 9.62 7.93
CA LYS A 125 9.05 10.94 7.98
C LYS A 125 8.09 12.06 7.61
N HIS A 126 7.26 11.86 6.59
CA HIS A 126 6.28 12.86 6.17
C HIS A 126 5.20 13.08 7.22
N MET A 127 4.67 12.01 7.87
CA MET A 127 3.74 12.16 8.99
C MET A 127 4.37 12.92 10.15
N MET A 128 5.60 12.60 10.54
CA MET A 128 6.28 13.33 11.63
C MET A 128 6.42 14.82 11.29
N SER A 129 6.74 15.15 10.03
CA SER A 129 6.75 16.54 9.57
C SER A 129 5.37 17.21 9.67
N LEU A 130 4.30 16.51 9.32
CA LEU A 130 2.94 17.02 9.44
C LEU A 130 2.54 17.27 10.89
N PHE A 131 2.88 16.35 11.80
CA PHE A 131 2.64 16.54 13.23
C PHE A 131 3.38 17.75 13.79
N ASN A 132 4.65 17.91 13.46
CA ASN A 132 5.42 19.09 13.87
C ASN A 132 4.81 20.38 13.31
N SER A 133 4.35 20.36 12.05
CA SER A 133 3.72 21.53 11.41
C SER A 133 2.38 21.89 12.08
N LEU A 134 1.59 20.87 12.46
CA LEU A 134 0.33 21.06 13.19
C LEU A 134 0.58 21.60 14.60
N ASP A 135 1.59 21.09 15.29
CA ASP A 135 1.97 21.56 16.62
C ASP A 135 2.43 23.02 16.59
N GLU A 136 3.26 23.39 15.60
CA GLU A 136 3.67 24.78 15.39
C GLU A 136 2.47 25.69 15.07
N MET A 137 1.52 25.20 14.27
CA MET A 137 0.27 25.93 13.97
C MET A 137 -0.57 26.12 15.23
N GLN A 138 -0.72 25.07 16.06
CA GLN A 138 -1.44 25.15 17.32
C GLN A 138 -0.79 26.16 18.27
N HIS A 139 0.54 26.16 18.37
CA HIS A 139 1.28 27.13 19.17
C HIS A 139 1.06 28.56 18.67
N LYS A 140 1.12 28.80 17.35
CA LYS A 140 0.82 30.12 16.76
C LYS A 140 -0.63 30.54 17.01
N LEU A 141 -1.58 29.61 16.97
CA LEU A 141 -2.99 29.91 17.21
C LEU A 141 -3.24 30.31 18.66
N LEU A 142 -2.61 29.58 19.60
CA LEU A 142 -2.62 29.95 21.02
C LEU A 142 -1.95 31.30 21.25
N SER A 143 -0.79 31.58 20.64
CA SER A 143 -0.13 32.88 20.81
C SER A 143 -0.98 34.04 20.26
N VAL A 144 -1.64 33.85 19.11
CA VAL A 144 -2.60 34.84 18.57
C VAL A 144 -3.79 35.02 19.50
N GLN A 145 -4.29 33.98 20.15
CA GLN A 145 -5.38 34.08 21.12
C GLN A 145 -4.97 34.82 22.41
N TYR A 146 -3.70 34.73 22.81
CA TYR A 146 -3.14 35.50 23.93
C TYR A 146 -2.80 36.95 23.57
N GLU A 147 -2.36 37.21 22.33
CA GLU A 147 -2.02 38.56 21.84
C GLU A 147 -3.22 39.34 21.29
N SER A 148 -4.31 38.65 20.92
CA SER A 148 -5.57 39.32 20.62
C SER A 148 -6.08 39.94 21.92
N ALA A 149 -6.02 41.27 22.01
CA ALA A 149 -6.62 42.03 23.10
C ALA A 149 -8.02 41.45 23.38
N SER A 150 -8.26 41.07 24.63
CA SER A 150 -9.55 40.48 24.98
C SER A 150 -10.66 41.44 24.55
N ALA A 151 -11.83 40.93 24.16
CA ALA A 151 -12.94 41.80 23.76
C ALA A 151 -13.23 42.89 24.82
N ASN A 152 -12.98 42.58 26.10
CA ASN A 152 -13.06 43.51 27.22
C ASN A 152 -12.01 44.64 27.17
N GLU A 153 -10.74 44.33 26.84
CA GLU A 153 -9.69 45.35 26.68
C GLU A 153 -9.98 46.26 25.50
N VAL A 154 -10.45 45.69 24.38
CA VAL A 154 -10.89 46.48 23.21
C VAL A 154 -12.04 47.41 23.58
N HIS A 155 -13.04 46.92 24.32
CA HIS A 155 -14.14 47.75 24.83
C HIS A 155 -13.65 48.86 25.76
N GLN A 156 -12.72 48.56 26.69
CA GLN A 156 -12.13 49.58 27.56
C GLN A 156 -11.38 50.65 26.76
N MET A 157 -10.61 50.25 25.74
CA MET A 157 -9.94 51.20 24.84
C MET A 157 -10.95 52.10 24.12
N PHE A 158 -12.08 51.55 23.64
CA PHE A 158 -13.14 52.36 23.04
C PHE A 158 -13.76 53.36 24.03
N ASP A 159 -13.99 52.95 25.27
CA ASP A 159 -14.52 53.84 26.32
C ASP A 159 -13.53 54.96 26.68
N GLU A 160 -12.23 54.66 26.75
CA GLU A 160 -11.19 55.66 26.95
C GLU A 160 -11.11 56.66 25.80
N ILE A 161 -11.18 56.18 24.54
CA ILE A 161 -11.21 57.03 23.35
C ILE A 161 -12.43 57.96 23.42
N ARG A 162 -13.60 57.44 23.79
CA ARG A 162 -14.83 58.22 23.93
C ARG A 162 -14.69 59.30 25.00
N LYS A 163 -14.14 58.95 26.16
CA LYS A 163 -13.88 59.89 27.26
C LYS A 163 -12.92 61.01 26.85
N LYS A 164 -11.82 60.67 26.15
CA LYS A 164 -10.88 61.65 25.62
C LYS A 164 -11.52 62.56 24.56
N GLN A 165 -12.38 62.00 23.69
CA GLN A 165 -13.12 62.79 22.71
C GLN A 165 -14.06 63.80 23.38
N ASP A 166 -14.78 63.39 24.42
CA ASP A 166 -15.68 64.28 25.16
C ASP A 166 -14.91 65.35 25.95
N GLN A 167 -13.75 64.99 26.51
CA GLN A 167 -12.84 65.96 27.12
C GLN A 167 -12.37 67.00 26.11
N LEU A 168 -11.87 66.59 24.94
CA LEU A 168 -11.44 67.49 23.88
C LEU A 168 -12.58 68.41 23.41
N ARG A 169 -13.82 67.90 23.30
CA ARG A 169 -14.98 68.72 22.97
C ARG A 169 -15.25 69.80 24.02
N MET A 170 -15.14 69.47 25.31
CA MET A 170 -15.29 70.45 26.39
C MET A 170 -14.18 71.49 26.36
N GLU A 171 -12.93 71.08 26.19
CA GLU A 171 -11.79 71.99 26.06
C GLU A 171 -11.97 72.92 24.86
N LEU A 172 -12.41 72.41 23.72
CA LEU A 172 -12.65 73.21 22.52
C LEU A 172 -13.80 74.20 22.72
N ARG A 173 -14.86 73.81 23.44
CA ARG A 173 -15.93 74.72 23.85
C ARG A 173 -15.41 75.82 24.79
N ASN A 174 -14.57 75.46 25.76
CA ASN A 174 -13.98 76.41 26.70
C ASN A 174 -13.06 77.39 25.97
N VAL A 175 -12.19 76.91 25.08
CA VAL A 175 -11.33 77.75 24.25
C VAL A 175 -12.16 78.70 23.39
N THR A 176 -13.21 78.19 22.73
CA THR A 176 -14.13 79.01 21.92
C THR A 176 -14.84 80.07 22.77
N PHE A 177 -15.29 79.70 23.98
CA PHE A 177 -15.92 80.62 24.91
C PHE A 177 -14.94 81.71 25.36
N THR A 178 -13.73 81.34 25.80
CA THR A 178 -12.67 82.28 26.19
C THR A 178 -12.31 83.20 25.03
N GLN A 179 -12.17 82.67 23.81
CA GLN A 179 -11.89 83.46 22.61
C GLN A 179 -13.00 84.50 22.35
N ARG A 180 -14.27 84.10 22.45
CA ARG A 180 -15.41 85.03 22.32
C ARG A 180 -15.43 86.07 23.43
N LEU A 181 -15.13 85.68 24.66
CA LEU A 181 -15.08 86.59 25.80
C LEU A 181 -13.94 87.60 25.65
N THR A 182 -12.74 87.15 25.29
CA THR A 182 -11.60 88.02 24.99
C THR A 182 -11.87 88.96 23.80
N ALA A 183 -12.56 88.49 22.76
CA ALA A 183 -12.99 89.36 21.66
C ALA A 183 -13.98 90.43 22.14
N ALA A 184 -14.97 90.05 22.96
CA ALA A 184 -15.97 90.97 23.50
C ALA A 184 -15.40 91.97 24.53
N THR A 185 -14.39 91.57 25.31
CA THR A 185 -13.70 92.46 26.25
C THR A 185 -12.56 93.26 25.61
N GLY A 186 -11.99 92.76 24.51
CA GLY A 186 -10.97 93.45 23.70
C GLY A 186 -11.53 94.63 22.90
N GLU A 187 -12.82 94.62 22.56
CA GLU A 187 -13.50 95.75 21.92
C GLU A 187 -14.11 96.77 22.90
N GLN A 188 -14.12 96.49 24.21
CA GLN A 188 -14.44 97.51 25.21
C GLN A 188 -13.19 98.25 25.66
N GLY A 189 -12.67 99.04 24.72
CA GLY A 189 -11.76 100.14 25.03
C GLY A 189 -12.39 101.11 26.02
N LEU A 190 -11.78 101.20 27.20
CA LEU A 190 -11.85 102.36 28.07
C LEU A 190 -11.38 103.59 27.28
N LEU A 191 -12.28 104.42 26.77
CA LEU A 191 -11.96 105.79 26.35
C LEU A 191 -13.02 106.80 26.81
N PRO A 192 -12.59 107.99 27.27
CA PRO A 192 -13.43 108.94 28.00
C PRO A 192 -14.35 109.73 27.06
N ARG A 193 -15.60 109.93 27.50
CA ARG A 193 -16.63 110.75 26.84
C ARG A 193 -16.17 112.22 26.75
N ARG A 194 -15.61 112.61 25.59
CA ARG A 194 -15.31 114.01 25.26
C ARG A 194 -16.55 114.71 24.71
N GLN A 195 -17.05 115.70 25.44
CA GLN A 195 -18.10 116.62 25.03
C GLN A 195 -17.69 117.41 23.77
N LYS A 196 -18.59 117.58 22.80
CA LYS A 196 -18.47 118.63 21.77
C LYS A 196 -19.72 119.49 21.74
N LYS A 197 -19.52 120.76 22.10
CA LYS A 197 -20.42 121.89 21.88
C LYS A 197 -20.64 122.07 20.38
N ALA A 198 -21.88 122.15 19.94
CA ALA A 198 -22.26 122.74 18.67
C ALA A 198 -22.89 124.11 18.97
N ARG A 199 -22.20 125.19 18.60
CA ARG A 199 -22.79 126.53 18.51
C ARG A 199 -23.64 126.55 17.24
N PHE A 200 -24.95 126.75 17.38
CA PHE A 200 -25.79 127.31 16.33
C PHE A 200 -25.99 128.79 16.64
N PHE A 201 -25.67 129.66 15.68
CA PHE A 201 -25.97 131.08 15.72
C PHE A 201 -27.44 131.31 15.32
N GLY A 202 -28.11 132.27 15.98
CA GLY A 202 -29.42 132.75 15.57
C GLY A 202 -30.02 133.81 16.51
N LEU A 203 -29.63 135.07 16.28
CA LEU A 203 -30.44 136.31 16.37
C LEU A 203 -31.29 136.62 17.63
N LEU A 204 -30.77 137.51 18.49
CA LEU A 204 -31.27 138.86 18.81
C LEU A 204 -30.51 139.45 20.01
#